data_AF-V5RI53-F1
#
_entry.id   AF-V5RI53-F1
#
_cell.length_a   1.000
_cell.length_b   1.000
_cell.length_c   1.000
_cell.angle_alpha   90.00
_cell.angle_beta   90.00
_cell.angle_gamma   90.00
#
_symmetry.space_group_name_H-M   'P 1'
#
loop_
_entity.id
_entity.type
_entity.pdbx_description
1 polymer ?
#
loop_
_entity_poly.entity_id
_entity_poly.type
_entity_poly.pdbx_seq_one_letter_code
_entity_poly.pdbx_strand_id
1 'polypeptide(L)'
;MENIHKILLIGVLLTLLTLFSLKLYNTLVYSRIKVREINSADINISTTKIEELIKNFQKYLKCPDLTIEYGVVDNYSRIFNMLNKKNKKITIPRWVMPSVGYEIDYLLASIWYNTKRYQNDKELKKFNLFWSVIPKLAYFIYSLTTVISMMLFIMYFFFSEDRIMIEGIFMWLIRIPIFQALSFLTFFIIISCLYFSTKGKNWLETKYEREIVSFVDSECIGYKTDIIAARVYSLEFNKLNFEIFRFNQKTENTKFLGPFVCI
;
A
#
# COMPACT_ATOMS: atom_id res chain seq x y z
N MET A 1 -28.66 2.15 -29.63
CA MET A 1 -27.65 2.92 -28.88
C MET A 1 -27.16 4.05 -29.76
N GLU A 2 -27.24 5.29 -29.30
CA GLU A 2 -26.50 6.40 -29.91
C GLU A 2 -24.99 6.07 -29.91
N ASN A 3 -24.28 6.46 -30.96
CA ASN A 3 -22.83 6.22 -31.11
C ASN A 3 -22.01 6.57 -29.85
N ILE A 4 -22.52 7.50 -29.03
CA ILE A 4 -21.96 7.95 -27.75
C ILE A 4 -21.75 6.80 -26.76
N HIS A 5 -22.70 5.89 -26.58
CA HIS A 5 -22.57 4.77 -25.62
C HIS A 5 -21.43 3.82 -25.98
N LYS A 6 -21.28 3.52 -27.26
CA LYS A 6 -20.19 2.68 -27.78
C LYS A 6 -18.84 3.37 -27.57
N ILE A 7 -18.77 4.67 -27.85
CA ILE A 7 -17.55 5.48 -27.63
C ILE A 7 -17.16 5.48 -26.14
N LEU A 8 -18.12 5.69 -25.25
CA LEU A 8 -17.87 5.70 -23.80
C LEU A 8 -17.42 4.33 -23.30
N LEU A 9 -18.00 3.24 -23.80
CA LEU A 9 -17.58 1.88 -23.43
C LEU A 9 -16.16 1.57 -23.90
N ILE A 10 -15.79 1.97 -25.12
CA ILE A 10 -14.41 1.88 -25.61
C ILE A 10 -13.48 2.67 -24.68
N GLY A 11 -13.89 3.86 -24.24
CA GLY A 11 -13.10 4.64 -23.29
C GLY A 11 -12.94 3.93 -21.94
N VAL A 12 -13.98 3.29 -21.39
CA VAL A 12 -13.89 2.47 -20.15
C VAL A 12 -12.94 1.27 -20.33
N LEU A 13 -12.94 0.64 -21.50
CA LEU A 13 -11.97 -0.42 -21.81
C LEU A 13 -10.54 0.13 -21.85
N LEU A 14 -10.33 1.32 -22.43
CA LEU A 14 -9.02 1.97 -22.46
C LEU A 14 -8.53 2.36 -21.06
N THR A 15 -9.41 2.81 -20.15
CA THR A 15 -9.02 3.08 -18.75
C THR A 15 -8.60 1.80 -18.04
N LEU A 16 -9.28 0.67 -18.30
CA LEU A 16 -8.91 -0.64 -17.75
C LEU A 16 -7.53 -1.09 -18.27
N LEU A 17 -7.29 -0.95 -19.58
CA LEU A 17 -5.98 -1.21 -20.19
C LEU A 17 -4.89 -0.31 -19.61
N THR A 18 -5.21 0.94 -19.28
CA THR A 18 -4.28 1.88 -18.64
C THR A 18 -3.88 1.43 -17.24
N LEU A 19 -4.84 1.04 -16.39
CA LEU A 19 -4.54 0.53 -15.06
C LEU A 19 -3.74 -0.79 -15.12
N PHE A 20 -4.08 -1.66 -16.07
CA PHE A 20 -3.35 -2.92 -16.26
C PHE A 20 -1.91 -2.70 -16.73
N SER A 21 -1.69 -1.79 -17.69
CA SER A 21 -0.36 -1.44 -18.18
C SER A 21 0.48 -0.75 -17.11
N LEU A 22 -0.10 0.12 -16.27
CA LEU A 22 0.59 0.68 -15.09
C LEU A 22 1.06 -0.40 -14.13
N LYS A 23 0.22 -1.40 -13.88
CA LYS A 23 0.53 -2.54 -13.01
C LYS A 23 1.68 -3.39 -13.56
N LEU A 24 1.65 -3.68 -14.86
CA LEU A 24 2.73 -4.37 -15.56
C LEU A 24 4.03 -3.56 -15.51
N TYR A 25 3.97 -2.28 -15.82
CA TYR A 25 5.12 -1.38 -15.78
C TYR A 25 5.77 -1.37 -14.40
N ASN A 26 4.99 -1.20 -13.33
CA ASN A 26 5.55 -1.20 -11.99
C ASN A 26 6.16 -2.55 -11.60
N THR A 27 5.59 -3.67 -12.06
CA THR A 27 6.15 -5.01 -11.84
C THR A 27 7.50 -5.16 -12.53
N LEU A 28 7.64 -4.65 -13.76
CA LEU A 28 8.93 -4.62 -14.49
C LEU A 28 9.95 -3.70 -13.85
N VAL A 29 9.54 -2.54 -13.35
CA VAL A 29 10.44 -1.65 -12.59
C VAL A 29 10.91 -2.37 -11.33
N TYR A 30 10.00 -2.96 -10.56
CA TYR A 30 10.31 -3.70 -9.33
C TYR A 30 11.29 -4.85 -9.57
N SER A 31 11.12 -5.62 -10.66
CA SER A 31 12.01 -6.74 -10.97
C SER A 31 13.44 -6.29 -11.25
N ARG A 32 13.64 -5.09 -11.81
CA ARG A 32 14.96 -4.51 -12.11
C ARG A 32 15.67 -3.87 -10.92
N ILE A 33 14.96 -3.54 -9.85
CA ILE A 33 15.59 -2.93 -8.65
C ILE A 33 16.56 -3.93 -8.02
N LYS A 34 17.79 -3.51 -7.77
CA LYS A 34 18.76 -4.27 -6.97
C LYS A 34 18.85 -3.62 -5.60
N VAL A 35 18.67 -4.41 -4.55
CA VAL A 35 18.87 -3.95 -3.17
C VAL A 35 20.37 -3.78 -2.97
N ARG A 36 20.79 -2.58 -2.54
CA ARG A 36 22.20 -2.32 -2.23
C ARG A 36 22.55 -3.02 -0.92
N GLU A 37 23.73 -3.60 -0.84
CA GLU A 37 24.25 -4.09 0.44
C GLU A 37 24.85 -2.91 1.21
N ILE A 38 24.55 -2.84 2.51
CA ILE A 38 25.21 -1.89 3.40
C ILE A 38 26.39 -2.65 4.01
N ASN A 39 27.60 -2.18 3.75
CA ASN A 39 28.81 -2.78 4.32
C ASN A 39 28.90 -2.46 5.82
N SER A 40 28.29 -3.31 6.64
CA SER A 40 28.37 -3.26 8.11
C SER A 40 29.30 -4.36 8.63
N ALA A 41 29.89 -4.13 9.80
CA ALA A 41 30.62 -5.19 10.52
C ALA A 41 29.66 -6.26 11.07
N ASP A 42 28.42 -5.86 11.37
CA ASP A 42 27.37 -6.72 11.87
C ASP A 42 26.49 -7.21 10.72
N ILE A 43 26.67 -8.46 10.34
CA ILE A 43 25.90 -9.11 9.26
C ILE A 43 24.53 -9.58 9.78
N ASN A 44 24.44 -9.95 11.06
CA ASN A 44 23.24 -10.49 11.68
C ASN A 44 22.99 -9.86 13.04
N ILE A 45 21.72 -9.64 13.38
CA ILE A 45 21.29 -9.24 14.72
C ILE A 45 20.69 -10.44 15.48
N SER A 46 21.02 -10.59 16.76
CA SER A 46 20.47 -11.67 17.58
C SER A 46 18.98 -11.43 17.90
N THR A 47 18.21 -12.51 18.00
CA THR A 47 16.79 -12.44 18.40
C THR A 47 16.60 -11.79 19.78
N THR A 48 17.53 -12.03 20.70
CA THR A 48 17.55 -11.39 22.03
C THR A 48 17.68 -9.88 21.95
N LYS A 49 18.53 -9.37 21.04
CA LYS A 49 18.71 -7.93 20.85
C LYS A 49 17.48 -7.31 20.19
N ILE A 50 16.86 -8.01 19.24
CA ILE A 50 15.58 -7.59 18.65
C ILE A 50 14.52 -7.45 19.74
N GLU A 51 14.36 -8.44 20.61
CA GLU A 51 13.37 -8.40 21.69
C GLU A 51 13.62 -7.25 22.69
N GLU A 52 14.90 -7.00 23.01
CA GLU A 52 15.29 -5.85 23.84
C GLU A 52 14.92 -4.52 23.18
N LEU A 53 15.25 -4.36 21.89
CA LEU A 53 14.91 -3.18 21.10
C LEU A 53 13.39 -2.96 21.04
N ILE A 54 12.61 -4.02 20.84
CA ILE A 54 11.13 -3.96 20.85
C ILE A 54 10.64 -3.41 22.18
N LYS A 55 11.12 -3.95 23.31
CA LYS A 55 10.71 -3.53 24.66
C LYS A 55 11.10 -2.08 24.93
N ASN A 56 12.32 -1.67 24.58
CA ASN A 56 12.79 -0.30 24.80
C ASN A 56 11.99 0.68 23.92
N PHE A 57 11.69 0.31 22.68
CA PHE A 57 10.92 1.14 21.77
C PHE A 57 9.45 1.26 22.18
N GLN A 58 8.83 0.19 22.71
CA GLN A 58 7.49 0.26 23.30
C GLN A 58 7.41 1.24 24.48
N LYS A 59 8.42 1.22 25.36
CA LYS A 59 8.53 2.18 26.47
C LYS A 59 8.68 3.60 25.94
N TYR A 60 9.56 3.80 24.95
CA TYR A 60 9.77 5.09 24.29
C TYR A 60 8.47 5.66 23.69
N LEU A 61 7.68 4.82 23.01
CA LEU A 61 6.38 5.20 22.42
C LEU A 61 5.24 5.29 23.43
N LYS A 62 5.50 5.00 24.71
CA LYS A 62 4.52 5.00 25.81
C LYS A 62 3.31 4.12 25.50
N CYS A 63 3.55 2.90 25.03
CA CYS A 63 2.48 1.95 24.69
C CYS A 63 2.75 0.54 25.22
N PRO A 64 2.64 0.32 26.55
CA PRO A 64 2.90 -0.99 27.15
C PRO A 64 1.79 -2.00 26.87
N ASP A 65 0.57 -1.53 26.56
CA ASP A 65 -0.61 -2.37 26.39
C ASP A 65 -0.60 -3.19 25.09
N LEU A 66 0.24 -2.81 24.11
CA LEU A 66 0.33 -3.48 22.83
C LEU A 66 1.31 -4.65 22.90
N THR A 67 0.86 -5.86 22.57
CA THR A 67 1.74 -7.00 22.38
C THR A 67 2.34 -6.99 20.99
N ILE A 68 3.67 -7.09 20.88
CA ILE A 68 4.39 -7.13 19.61
C ILE A 68 4.91 -8.55 19.41
N GLU A 69 4.44 -9.18 18.34
CA GLU A 69 4.92 -10.50 17.93
C GLU A 69 5.74 -10.36 16.66
N TYR A 70 7.03 -10.60 16.78
CA TYR A 70 7.98 -10.59 15.67
C TYR A 70 8.29 -12.02 15.24
N GLY A 71 8.19 -12.29 13.94
CA GLY A 71 8.66 -13.52 13.32
C GLY A 71 7.78 -14.76 13.45
N VAL A 72 6.51 -14.59 13.82
CA VAL A 72 5.51 -15.68 13.85
C VAL A 72 5.01 -16.03 12.44
N VAL A 73 5.13 -15.11 11.49
CA VAL A 73 4.61 -15.25 10.12
C VAL A 73 5.71 -14.93 9.11
N ASP A 74 5.83 -15.73 8.05
CA ASP A 74 6.83 -15.54 6.99
C ASP A 74 6.26 -14.80 5.77
N ASN A 75 4.95 -14.64 5.70
CA ASN A 75 4.29 -13.89 4.64
C ASN A 75 4.43 -12.39 4.90
N TYR A 76 4.91 -11.67 3.89
CA TYR A 76 4.98 -10.23 3.92
C TYR A 76 3.59 -9.65 4.17
N SER A 77 3.50 -8.79 5.18
CA SER A 77 2.35 -7.93 5.43
C SER A 77 2.77 -6.49 5.25
N ARG A 78 1.91 -5.65 4.68
CA ARG A 78 2.16 -4.21 4.60
C ARG A 78 2.14 -3.64 6.02
N ILE A 79 3.03 -2.69 6.33
CA ILE A 79 3.07 -2.01 7.65
C ILE A 79 1.68 -1.50 8.06
N PHE A 80 0.91 -1.02 7.09
CA PHE A 80 -0.45 -0.52 7.26
C PHE A 80 -1.49 -1.54 7.75
N ASN A 81 -1.18 -2.84 7.72
CA ASN A 81 -2.12 -3.93 7.98
C ASN A 81 -1.72 -4.84 9.17
N MET A 82 -0.66 -4.52 9.92
CA MET A 82 -0.12 -5.40 10.97
C MET A 82 -0.84 -5.28 12.33
N LEU A 83 -1.57 -4.19 12.57
CA LEU A 83 -2.28 -3.94 13.82
C LEU A 83 -3.64 -4.66 13.87
N ASN A 84 -3.81 -5.55 14.85
CA ASN A 84 -5.11 -6.01 15.31
C ASN A 84 -5.54 -5.19 16.54
N LYS A 85 -6.45 -4.21 16.32
CA LYS A 85 -6.95 -3.33 17.39
C LYS A 85 -7.73 -4.07 18.48
N LYS A 86 -8.47 -5.13 18.12
CA LYS A 86 -9.30 -5.87 19.09
C LYS A 86 -8.44 -6.63 20.08
N ASN A 87 -7.39 -7.29 19.57
CA ASN A 87 -6.50 -8.11 20.37
C ASN A 87 -5.29 -7.32 20.90
N LYS A 88 -5.23 -6.00 20.67
CA LYS A 88 -4.11 -5.12 21.03
C LYS A 88 -2.75 -5.70 20.64
N LYS A 89 -2.66 -6.23 19.42
CA LYS A 89 -1.51 -7.01 18.95
C LYS A 89 -0.98 -6.49 17.62
N ILE A 90 0.33 -6.36 17.50
CA ILE A 90 1.05 -6.05 16.26
C ILE A 90 1.81 -7.30 15.84
N THR A 91 1.46 -7.87 14.70
CA THR A 91 2.17 -9.04 14.15
C THR A 91 3.08 -8.60 13.01
N ILE A 92 4.39 -8.69 13.23
CA ILE A 92 5.43 -8.30 12.29
C ILE A 92 6.05 -9.58 11.72
N PRO A 93 6.03 -9.79 10.39
CA PRO A 93 6.62 -10.98 9.82
C PRO A 93 8.15 -10.96 9.92
N ARG A 94 8.77 -12.14 9.99
CA ARG A 94 10.24 -12.24 9.93
C ARG A 94 10.66 -11.88 8.52
N TRP A 95 11.58 -10.93 8.40
CA TRP A 95 12.14 -10.56 7.12
C TRP A 95 13.65 -10.45 7.28
N VAL A 96 14.35 -11.49 6.82
CA VAL A 96 15.81 -11.50 6.76
C VAL A 96 16.21 -10.68 5.55
N MET A 97 17.00 -9.63 5.77
CA MET A 97 17.41 -8.68 4.74
C MET A 97 18.94 -8.71 4.55
N PRO A 98 19.46 -8.18 3.43
CA PRO A 98 20.91 -8.13 3.19
C PRO A 98 21.72 -7.28 4.18
N SER A 99 21.05 -6.51 5.04
CA SER A 99 21.70 -5.69 6.07
C SER A 99 20.80 -5.55 7.29
N VAL A 100 21.42 -5.58 8.48
CA VAL A 100 20.80 -5.34 9.77
C VAL A 100 20.11 -3.96 9.83
N GLY A 101 20.67 -2.94 9.17
CA GLY A 101 20.07 -1.61 9.10
C GLY A 101 18.67 -1.62 8.50
N TYR A 102 18.46 -2.42 7.44
CA TYR A 102 17.14 -2.56 6.82
C TYR A 102 16.15 -3.29 7.74
N GLU A 103 16.61 -4.35 8.42
CA GLU A 103 15.76 -5.11 9.35
C GLU A 103 15.29 -4.24 10.52
N ILE A 104 16.22 -3.48 11.11
CA ILE A 104 15.92 -2.59 12.24
C ILE A 104 15.03 -1.43 11.78
N ASP A 105 15.31 -0.79 10.64
CA ASP A 105 14.45 0.28 10.11
C ASP A 105 13.02 -0.22 9.86
N TYR A 106 12.88 -1.39 9.22
CA TYR A 106 11.59 -2.02 9.01
C TYR A 106 10.86 -2.34 10.32
N LEU A 107 11.56 -2.90 11.31
CA LEU A 107 11.02 -3.22 12.62
C LEU A 107 10.52 -1.97 13.33
N LEU A 108 11.37 -0.96 13.47
CA LEU A 108 11.04 0.29 14.15
C LEU A 108 9.89 1.02 13.44
N ALA A 109 9.90 1.09 12.11
CA ALA A 109 8.81 1.71 11.35
C ALA A 109 7.49 0.94 11.51
N SER A 110 7.56 -0.39 11.54
CA SER A 110 6.39 -1.25 11.76
C SER A 110 5.75 -1.01 13.12
N ILE A 111 6.57 -0.95 14.17
CA ILE A 111 6.10 -0.70 15.54
C ILE A 111 5.57 0.72 15.68
N TRP A 112 6.32 1.71 15.20
CA TRP A 112 5.95 3.12 15.28
C TRP A 112 4.61 3.38 14.61
N TYR A 113 4.45 2.96 13.35
CA TYR A 113 3.26 3.22 12.57
C TYR A 113 2.01 2.63 13.22
N ASN A 114 2.09 1.37 13.63
CA ASN A 114 0.97 0.65 14.20
C ASN A 114 0.63 1.15 15.62
N THR A 115 1.63 1.56 16.40
CA THR A 115 1.41 2.19 17.72
C THR A 115 0.70 3.53 17.58
N LYS A 116 1.16 4.40 16.67
CA LYS A 116 0.51 5.70 16.43
C LYS A 116 -0.91 5.56 15.89
N ARG A 117 -1.16 4.52 15.07
CA ARG A 117 -2.52 4.16 14.61
C ARG A 117 -3.41 3.64 15.75
N TYR A 118 -2.85 2.93 16.72
CA TYR A 118 -3.55 2.50 17.93
C TYR A 118 -3.91 3.70 18.82
N GLN A 119 -2.96 4.62 19.02
CA GLN A 119 -3.13 5.88 19.76
C GLN A 119 -4.03 6.91 19.06
N ASN A 120 -4.54 6.59 17.86
CA ASN A 120 -5.39 7.46 17.04
C ASN A 120 -4.76 8.84 16.72
N ASP A 121 -3.46 8.85 16.40
CA ASP A 121 -2.76 10.05 15.94
C ASP A 121 -3.55 10.74 14.79
N LYS A 122 -3.87 12.02 14.98
CA LYS A 122 -4.77 12.77 14.08
C LYS A 122 -4.20 12.87 12.67
N GLU A 123 -2.89 13.06 12.55
CA GLU A 123 -2.23 13.23 11.25
C GLU A 123 -2.14 11.92 10.51
N LEU A 124 -1.78 10.82 11.18
CA LEU A 124 -1.80 9.49 10.58
C LEU A 124 -3.21 9.03 10.24
N LYS A 125 -4.24 9.45 10.99
CA LYS A 125 -5.64 9.17 10.63
C LYS A 125 -6.01 9.85 9.31
N LYS A 126 -5.63 11.12 9.13
CA LYS A 126 -5.81 11.85 7.86
C LYS A 126 -5.02 11.19 6.74
N PHE A 127 -3.75 10.84 6.98
CA PHE A 127 -2.91 10.13 6.03
C PHE A 127 -3.56 8.82 5.55
N ASN A 128 -4.02 7.97 6.49
CA ASN A 128 -4.68 6.72 6.17
C ASN A 128 -5.96 6.93 5.35
N LEU A 129 -6.74 7.97 5.66
CA LEU A 129 -7.93 8.29 4.88
C LEU A 129 -7.57 8.58 3.42
N PHE A 130 -6.63 9.51 3.19
CA PHE A 130 -6.27 9.96 1.84
C PHE A 130 -5.52 8.91 1.02
N TRP A 131 -4.62 8.14 1.64
CA TRP A 131 -3.70 7.26 0.91
C TRP A 131 -4.01 5.77 1.03
N SER A 132 -4.94 5.37 1.89
CA SER A 132 -5.36 3.97 2.03
C SER A 132 -6.85 3.79 1.77
N VAL A 133 -7.72 4.62 2.36
CA VAL A 133 -9.18 4.43 2.27
C VAL A 133 -9.73 4.93 0.93
N ILE A 134 -9.46 6.20 0.58
CA ILE A 134 -9.97 6.80 -0.67
C ILE A 134 -9.54 6.01 -1.91
N PRO A 135 -8.27 5.62 -2.09
CA PRO A 135 -7.87 4.85 -3.27
C PRO A 135 -8.55 3.49 -3.34
N LYS A 136 -8.67 2.77 -2.21
CA LYS A 136 -9.38 1.46 -2.18
C LYS A 136 -10.85 1.60 -2.53
N LEU A 137 -11.52 2.62 -2.00
CA LEU A 137 -12.92 2.89 -2.32
C LEU A 137 -13.08 3.28 -3.79
N ALA A 138 -12.19 4.10 -4.33
CA ALA A 138 -12.19 4.47 -5.73
C ALA A 138 -11.98 3.24 -6.64
N TYR A 139 -11.02 2.37 -6.33
CA TYR A 139 -10.84 1.10 -7.04
C TYR A 139 -12.06 0.19 -6.97
N PHE A 140 -12.70 0.09 -5.79
CA PHE A 140 -13.92 -0.69 -5.61
C PHE A 140 -15.07 -0.17 -6.49
N ILE A 141 -15.37 1.13 -6.40
CA ILE A 141 -16.43 1.76 -7.20
C ILE A 141 -16.10 1.67 -8.70
N TYR A 142 -14.85 1.90 -9.09
CA TYR A 142 -14.39 1.74 -10.48
C TYR A 142 -14.65 0.33 -11.00
N SER A 143 -14.28 -0.69 -10.23
CA SER A 143 -14.48 -2.09 -10.61
C SER A 143 -15.97 -2.44 -10.76
N LEU A 144 -16.80 -2.01 -9.81
CA LEU A 144 -18.23 -2.25 -9.81
C LEU A 144 -18.91 -1.58 -11.01
N THR A 145 -18.63 -0.30 -11.24
CA THR A 145 -19.22 0.49 -12.34
C THR A 145 -18.78 -0.01 -13.71
N THR A 146 -17.53 -0.47 -13.84
CA THR A 146 -17.02 -1.10 -15.06
C THR A 146 -17.72 -2.42 -15.35
N VAL A 147 -17.88 -3.29 -14.35
CA VAL A 147 -18.60 -4.57 -14.50
C VAL A 147 -20.07 -4.32 -14.90
N ILE A 148 -20.76 -3.41 -14.21
CA ILE A 148 -22.16 -3.07 -14.53
C ILE A 148 -22.26 -2.51 -15.95
N SER A 149 -21.35 -1.63 -16.36
CA SER A 149 -21.33 -1.07 -17.73
C SER A 149 -21.18 -2.16 -18.79
N MET A 150 -20.32 -3.16 -18.55
CA MET A 150 -20.12 -4.29 -19.46
C MET A 150 -21.34 -5.21 -19.49
N MET A 151 -21.97 -5.49 -18.33
CA MET A 151 -23.20 -6.29 -18.27
C MET A 151 -24.36 -5.63 -19.01
N LEU A 152 -24.57 -4.32 -18.83
CA LEU A 152 -25.60 -3.56 -19.55
C LEU A 152 -25.38 -3.58 -21.06
N PHE A 153 -24.12 -3.50 -21.51
CA PHE A 153 -23.80 -3.63 -22.93
C PHE A 153 -24.12 -5.03 -23.48
N ILE A 154 -23.76 -6.08 -22.75
CA ILE A 154 -24.08 -7.47 -23.12
C ILE A 154 -25.59 -7.67 -23.18
N MET A 155 -26.33 -7.25 -22.16
CA MET A 155 -27.79 -7.33 -22.14
C MET A 155 -28.41 -6.58 -23.31
N TYR A 156 -27.93 -5.37 -23.61
CA TYR A 156 -28.40 -4.64 -24.79
C TYR A 156 -28.13 -5.43 -26.08
N PHE A 157 -26.96 -6.04 -26.24
CA PHE A 157 -26.63 -6.80 -27.45
C PHE A 157 -27.54 -8.01 -27.65
N PHE A 158 -27.81 -8.79 -26.60
CA PHE A 158 -28.63 -10.01 -26.71
C PHE A 158 -30.14 -9.76 -26.73
N PHE A 159 -30.64 -8.74 -26.02
CA PHE A 159 -32.08 -8.48 -25.88
C PHE A 159 -32.59 -7.34 -26.81
N SER A 160 -31.77 -6.85 -27.74
CA SER A 160 -32.17 -5.77 -28.67
C SER A 160 -33.22 -6.18 -29.70
N GLU A 161 -33.35 -7.48 -29.99
CA GLU A 161 -34.34 -8.00 -30.94
C GLU A 161 -35.73 -8.12 -30.29
N ASP A 162 -35.80 -8.58 -29.04
CA ASP A 162 -37.04 -8.68 -28.26
C ASP A 162 -37.27 -7.43 -27.39
N ARG A 163 -37.55 -6.29 -28.05
CA ARG A 163 -37.78 -4.99 -27.40
C ARG A 163 -38.95 -4.95 -26.41
N ILE A 164 -39.77 -5.99 -26.38
CA ILE A 164 -41.03 -6.05 -25.64
C ILE A 164 -40.80 -6.38 -24.16
N MET A 165 -39.64 -6.95 -23.77
CA MET A 165 -39.47 -7.51 -22.41
C MET A 165 -38.71 -6.62 -21.41
N ILE A 166 -38.10 -5.51 -21.86
CA ILE A 166 -37.31 -4.62 -20.98
C ILE A 166 -38.03 -3.28 -20.88
N GLU A 167 -39.10 -3.20 -20.09
CA GLU A 167 -39.71 -1.91 -19.72
C GLU A 167 -39.28 -1.48 -18.32
N GLY A 168 -39.18 -0.16 -18.11
CA GLY A 168 -38.85 0.43 -16.81
C GLY A 168 -37.36 0.76 -16.59
N ILE A 169 -36.88 0.56 -15.37
CA ILE A 169 -35.57 1.05 -14.87
C ILE A 169 -34.39 0.56 -15.72
N PHE A 170 -34.45 -0.64 -16.27
CA PHE A 170 -33.36 -1.20 -17.09
C PHE A 170 -33.17 -0.47 -18.42
N MET A 171 -34.25 -0.08 -19.10
CA MET A 171 -34.15 0.75 -20.31
C MET A 171 -33.60 2.14 -20.02
N TRP A 172 -33.96 2.71 -18.86
CA TRP A 172 -33.40 3.99 -18.41
C TRP A 172 -31.89 3.88 -18.16
N LEU A 173 -31.43 2.82 -17.49
CA LEU A 173 -30.00 2.55 -17.26
C LEU A 173 -29.21 2.29 -18.54
N ILE A 174 -29.82 1.66 -19.55
CA ILE A 174 -29.20 1.45 -20.87
C ILE A 174 -29.13 2.79 -21.64
N ARG A 175 -30.11 3.68 -21.46
CA ARG A 175 -30.19 4.95 -22.21
C ARG A 175 -29.25 6.02 -21.66
N ILE A 176 -29.01 6.08 -20.35
CA ILE A 176 -28.15 7.10 -19.74
C ILE A 176 -26.83 6.45 -19.28
N PRO A 177 -25.66 6.91 -19.77
CA PRO A 177 -24.38 6.27 -19.49
C PRO A 177 -23.80 6.66 -18.10
N ILE A 178 -24.62 6.55 -17.05
CA ILE A 178 -24.24 6.99 -15.69
C ILE A 178 -23.05 6.17 -15.18
N PHE A 179 -23.04 4.86 -15.41
CA PHE A 179 -21.98 3.98 -14.92
C PHE A 179 -20.66 4.19 -15.66
N GLN A 180 -20.70 4.48 -16.97
CA GLN A 180 -19.50 4.82 -17.73
C GLN A 180 -18.92 6.16 -17.23
N ALA A 181 -19.76 7.18 -17.03
CA ALA A 181 -19.33 8.47 -16.49
C ALA A 181 -18.71 8.33 -15.09
N LEU A 182 -19.33 7.53 -14.21
CA LEU A 182 -18.83 7.26 -12.87
C LEU A 182 -17.51 6.46 -12.89
N SER A 183 -17.35 5.54 -13.85
CA SER A 183 -16.09 4.82 -14.09
C SER A 183 -14.97 5.80 -14.49
N PHE A 184 -15.21 6.74 -15.40
CA PHE A 184 -14.22 7.77 -15.73
C PHE A 184 -13.87 8.65 -14.53
N LEU A 185 -14.87 9.14 -13.79
CA LEU A 185 -14.63 9.98 -12.61
C LEU A 185 -13.75 9.26 -11.59
N THR A 186 -14.08 8.01 -11.27
CA THR A 186 -13.32 7.20 -10.32
C THR A 186 -11.93 6.82 -10.83
N PHE A 187 -11.77 6.58 -12.14
CA PHE A 187 -10.47 6.42 -12.78
C PHE A 187 -9.58 7.66 -12.59
N PHE A 188 -10.10 8.88 -12.83
CA PHE A 188 -9.33 10.11 -12.60
C PHE A 188 -8.93 10.29 -11.13
N ILE A 189 -9.80 9.91 -10.19
CA ILE A 189 -9.48 9.91 -8.76
C ILE A 189 -8.32 8.93 -8.49
N ILE A 190 -8.36 7.71 -9.03
CA ILE A 190 -7.29 6.71 -8.88
C ILE A 190 -5.95 7.26 -9.39
N ILE A 191 -5.92 7.80 -10.61
CA ILE A 191 -4.69 8.37 -11.20
C ILE A 191 -4.15 9.54 -10.36
N SER A 192 -5.04 10.42 -9.89
CA SER A 192 -4.67 11.53 -9.02
C SER A 192 -4.06 11.03 -7.70
N CYS A 193 -4.67 10.03 -7.07
CA CYS A 193 -4.14 9.40 -5.86
C CYS A 193 -2.75 8.78 -6.11
N LEU A 194 -2.56 8.07 -7.22
CA LEU A 194 -1.26 7.49 -7.58
C LEU A 194 -0.19 8.57 -7.72
N TYR A 195 -0.49 9.66 -8.43
CA TYR A 195 0.43 10.77 -8.65
C TYR A 195 0.85 11.46 -7.34
N PHE A 196 -0.12 11.78 -6.47
CA PHE A 196 0.18 12.49 -5.23
C PHE A 196 0.70 11.57 -4.10
N SER A 197 0.60 10.26 -4.26
CA SER A 197 1.05 9.28 -3.24
C SER A 197 2.51 9.45 -2.85
N THR A 198 3.37 9.89 -3.79
CA THR A 198 4.79 10.22 -3.54
C THR A 198 4.94 11.28 -2.46
N LYS A 199 4.15 12.36 -2.51
CA LYS A 199 4.18 13.41 -1.48
C LYS A 199 3.75 12.86 -0.12
N GLY A 200 2.75 11.98 -0.13
CA GLY A 200 2.33 11.23 1.06
C GLY A 200 3.47 10.43 1.65
N LYS A 201 4.17 9.63 0.85
CA LYS A 201 5.34 8.85 1.30
C LYS A 201 6.36 9.75 1.97
N ASN A 202 6.81 10.80 1.29
CA ASN A 202 7.88 11.66 1.81
C ASN A 202 7.50 12.34 3.12
N TRP A 203 6.25 12.77 3.25
CA TRP A 203 5.72 13.30 4.50
C TRP A 203 5.78 12.26 5.63
N LEU A 204 5.36 11.01 5.35
CA LEU A 204 5.37 9.92 6.33
C LEU A 204 6.79 9.54 6.76
N GLU A 205 7.72 9.40 5.80
CA GLU A 205 9.13 9.13 6.05
C GLU A 205 9.77 10.23 6.92
N THR A 206 9.50 11.51 6.60
CA THR A 206 10.03 12.65 7.36
C THR A 206 9.46 12.69 8.78
N LYS A 207 8.16 12.43 8.94
CA LYS A 207 7.52 12.40 10.26
C LYS A 207 8.10 11.26 11.11
N TYR A 208 8.24 10.07 10.53
CA TYR A 208 8.82 8.92 11.20
C TYR A 208 10.25 9.23 11.66
N GLU A 209 11.12 9.70 10.77
CA GLU A 209 12.52 10.01 11.07
C GLU A 209 12.65 10.99 12.23
N ARG A 210 11.89 12.09 12.21
CA ARG A 210 11.91 13.09 13.31
C ARG A 210 11.56 12.49 14.68
N GLU A 211 10.67 11.51 14.71
CA GLU A 211 10.21 10.92 15.97
C GLU A 211 11.12 9.79 16.49
N ILE A 212 11.92 9.16 15.62
CA ILE A 212 12.79 8.05 16.00
C ILE A 212 14.25 8.42 16.18
N VAL A 213 14.72 9.54 15.64
CA VAL A 213 16.15 9.95 15.70
C VAL A 213 16.69 9.91 17.14
N SER A 214 15.97 10.49 18.11
CA SER A 214 16.43 10.48 19.51
C SER A 214 16.51 9.08 20.12
N PHE A 215 15.65 8.15 19.69
CA PHE A 215 15.71 6.76 20.14
C PHE A 215 16.89 6.02 19.50
N VAL A 216 17.11 6.22 18.20
CA VAL A 216 18.23 5.61 17.47
C VAL A 216 19.57 6.09 18.06
N ASP A 217 19.67 7.37 18.38
CA ASP A 217 20.87 7.97 18.96
C ASP A 217 21.21 7.43 20.35
N SER A 218 20.21 7.07 21.16
CA SER A 218 20.42 6.58 22.53
C SER A 218 20.53 5.06 22.62
N GLU A 219 19.66 4.32 21.93
CA GLU A 219 19.47 2.86 22.13
C GLU A 219 20.08 2.02 21.01
N CYS A 220 20.37 2.60 19.85
CA CYS A 220 20.85 1.89 18.66
C CYS A 220 22.26 2.32 18.22
N ILE A 221 23.11 2.76 19.16
CA ILE A 221 24.44 3.35 18.85
C ILE A 221 25.26 2.46 17.91
N GLY A 222 25.30 1.14 18.14
CA GLY A 222 26.04 0.19 17.30
C GLY A 222 25.51 0.04 15.87
N TYR A 223 24.22 0.31 15.65
CA TYR A 223 23.55 0.14 14.34
C TYR A 223 23.20 1.47 13.67
N LYS A 224 23.57 2.60 14.29
CA LYS A 224 23.14 3.94 13.86
C LYS A 224 23.52 4.24 12.42
N THR A 225 24.75 3.90 12.02
CA THR A 225 25.24 4.10 10.64
C THR A 225 24.42 3.30 9.63
N ASP A 226 24.08 2.06 9.98
CA ASP A 226 23.36 1.15 9.09
C ASP A 226 21.90 1.57 8.95
N ILE A 227 21.28 2.00 10.05
CA ILE A 227 19.93 2.57 10.03
C ILE A 227 19.92 3.82 9.15
N ILE A 228 20.87 4.75 9.32
CA ILE A 228 20.95 5.96 8.49
C ILE A 228 21.10 5.59 7.00
N ALA A 229 21.98 4.65 6.66
CA ALA A 229 22.14 4.18 5.29
C ALA A 229 20.84 3.54 4.75
N ALA A 230 20.12 2.78 5.57
CA ALA A 230 18.83 2.22 5.25
C ALA A 230 17.77 3.30 4.97
N ARG A 231 17.75 4.37 5.77
CA ARG A 231 16.86 5.53 5.59
C ARG A 231 17.14 6.26 4.28
N VAL A 232 18.41 6.55 4.00
CA VAL A 232 18.84 7.20 2.74
C VAL A 232 18.39 6.38 1.54
N TYR A 233 18.63 5.07 1.58
CA TYR A 233 18.18 4.16 0.53
C TYR A 233 16.64 4.12 0.39
N SER A 234 15.91 4.13 1.50
CA SER A 234 14.44 4.17 1.50
C SER A 234 13.88 5.44 0.86
N LEU A 235 14.55 6.58 1.05
CA LEU A 235 14.17 7.87 0.47
C LEU A 235 14.44 7.95 -1.04
N GLU A 236 15.38 7.15 -1.60
CA GLU A 236 15.60 7.09 -3.05
C GLU A 236 14.34 6.60 -3.81
N PHE A 237 13.52 5.75 -3.18
CA PHE A 237 12.29 5.23 -3.80
C PHE A 237 11.11 6.20 -3.65
N ASN A 238 10.91 7.10 -4.59
CA ASN A 238 9.83 8.10 -4.57
C ASN A 238 8.41 7.56 -4.86
N LYS A 239 8.09 6.31 -4.49
CA LYS A 239 6.77 5.71 -4.69
C LYS A 239 6.23 5.10 -3.40
N LEU A 240 5.02 5.51 -3.01
CA LEU A 240 4.29 4.89 -1.91
C LEU A 240 3.78 3.50 -2.29
N ASN A 241 3.39 3.29 -3.55
CA ASN A 241 2.77 2.04 -3.98
C ASN A 241 3.37 1.57 -5.32
N PHE A 242 3.91 0.34 -5.34
CA PHE A 242 4.35 -0.32 -6.57
C PHE A 242 3.26 -1.18 -7.22
N GLU A 243 2.14 -1.46 -6.54
CA GLU A 243 1.01 -2.25 -7.08
C GLU A 243 1.44 -3.51 -7.87
N ILE A 244 2.42 -4.29 -7.41
CA ILE A 244 2.97 -5.36 -8.26
C ILE A 244 2.05 -6.59 -8.33
N PHE A 245 2.24 -7.42 -9.35
CA PHE A 245 1.70 -8.78 -9.33
C PHE A 245 2.50 -9.63 -8.32
N ARG A 246 1.81 -10.11 -7.28
CA ARG A 246 2.39 -10.97 -6.26
C ARG A 246 1.92 -12.40 -6.45
N PHE A 247 2.81 -13.25 -6.96
CA PHE A 247 2.57 -14.69 -7.08
C PHE A 247 3.04 -15.44 -5.83
N ASN A 248 4.07 -14.95 -5.14
CA ASN A 248 4.55 -15.48 -3.86
C ASN A 248 4.62 -14.35 -2.83
N GLN A 249 4.06 -14.57 -1.64
CA GLN A 249 4.00 -13.58 -0.56
C GLN A 249 5.08 -13.75 0.52
N LYS A 250 5.95 -14.77 0.41
CA LYS A 250 7.06 -14.95 1.36
C LYS A 250 8.01 -13.75 1.36
N THR A 251 8.41 -13.31 2.55
CA THR A 251 9.32 -12.16 2.76
C THR A 251 10.67 -12.33 2.06
N GLU A 252 11.20 -13.55 1.99
CA GLU A 252 12.45 -13.89 1.28
C GLU A 252 12.44 -13.46 -0.19
N ASN A 253 11.28 -13.46 -0.84
CA ASN A 253 11.13 -13.08 -2.25
C ASN A 253 10.82 -11.59 -2.44
N THR A 254 10.80 -10.82 -1.35
CA THR A 254 10.50 -9.39 -1.37
C THR A 254 11.76 -8.56 -1.18
N LYS A 255 11.85 -7.48 -1.97
CA LYS A 255 12.96 -6.53 -1.92
C LYS A 255 12.61 -5.42 -0.94
N PHE A 256 13.57 -5.04 -0.12
CA PHE A 256 13.42 -3.85 0.71
C PHE A 256 13.49 -2.61 -0.19
N LEU A 257 12.47 -1.76 -0.11
CA LEU A 257 12.35 -0.47 -0.83
C LEU A 257 12.08 0.69 0.13
N GLY A 258 12.24 0.42 1.43
CA GLY A 258 11.80 1.28 2.52
C GLY A 258 10.53 0.78 3.22
N PRO A 259 10.34 1.16 4.49
CA PRO A 259 9.30 0.61 5.34
C PRO A 259 7.90 1.01 4.88
N PHE A 260 7.73 2.24 4.36
CA PHE A 260 6.42 2.75 3.97
C PHE A 260 6.06 2.50 2.50
N VAL A 261 6.86 1.70 1.79
CA VAL A 261 6.52 1.30 0.42
C VAL A 261 5.53 0.14 0.46
N CYS A 262 4.32 0.40 -0.04
CA CYS A 262 3.34 -0.62 -0.37
C CYS A 262 3.77 -1.33 -1.64
N ILE A 263 4.15 -2.59 -1.49
CA ILE A 263 4.35 -3.51 -2.59
C ILE A 263 3.02 -4.23 -2.88
#